data_AF-A0A6P3RFC0-F1
#
_entry.id   AF-A0A6P3RFC0-F1
#
_cell.length_a   1.000
_cell.length_b   1.000
_cell.length_c   1.000
_cell.angle_alpha   90.00
_cell.angle_beta   90.00
_cell.angle_gamma   90.00
#
_symmetry.space_group_name_H-M   'P 1'
#
loop_
_entity.id
_entity.type
_entity.pdbx_description
1 polymer ?
#
loop_
_entity_poly.entity_id
_entity_poly.type
_entity_poly.pdbx_seq_one_letter_code
_entity_poly.pdbx_strand_id
1 'polypeptide(L)'
;MQSSPDWPPEPGAFQPSPFPNPVLHALHCLARVLLFPAYWALDQLLGCWAPMARPSGLRWLGTAAKAGAALLLLLLVGLPPALPGLLLWLLLQAWRRPFCYQPPPLCWAPPTPWRPTAEPARCFSFFSANLCLLPDGLARFSNLQHSQRRAEAVGTVLLTGMRPSRYGATGCSAPGPGAPRGVLTAAVPEGLDFVCLQEVFDLRAARRLVNLLAPNLGPVLHDVGTFGLQPGPHLKLLGSGLLLASRYPLLRASFRSFPYARREDALASKGLLSAQAQLGLVDGHRIVGFLHCTHLHAPSGEPRGRDRWHVGRPICLRVVAMSPNPRLYLRSPPPPFVHCQAPKALWSALADSQMRTQQGGEGGKGGAAARFRCAFRMRNGTLGRVFLPSHSPLPTEDGPLRCKQMTLLLDWVEHFEAESCQSDEAVAFSVLLGDLNFDNCSLDQAQEQEHQLFSRFCDPCRLGTRQEQPWALGTILNPSTLHQSVACSPEMLQRALEQEEGRHHYLAGPPHGGYRAEPWRGRRLDYIMYRGVPASPLSPEVEQVAFSTALAGLTDHLAVGLRLRVSMPSQGRHAGSS
;
A
#
# COMPACT_ATOMS: atom_id res chain seq x y z
N MET A 1 -2.15 44.43 12.62
CA MET A 1 -3.24 43.43 12.63
C MET A 1 -2.87 42.34 11.64
N GLN A 2 -2.29 41.24 12.11
CA GLN A 2 -2.09 40.07 11.25
C GLN A 2 -3.46 39.44 11.02
N SER A 3 -3.83 39.28 9.76
CA SER A 3 -5.04 38.55 9.34
C SER A 3 -5.02 37.15 9.96
N SER A 4 -6.10 36.78 10.65
CA SER A 4 -6.28 35.40 11.13
C SER A 4 -6.06 34.43 9.97
N PRO A 5 -5.33 33.31 10.15
CA PRO A 5 -5.22 32.31 9.09
C PRO A 5 -6.62 31.83 8.68
N ASP A 6 -6.86 31.73 7.38
CA ASP A 6 -8.17 31.34 6.84
C ASP A 6 -8.63 29.98 7.40
N TRP A 7 -9.92 29.88 7.71
CA TRP A 7 -10.57 28.64 8.15
C TRP A 7 -11.95 28.48 7.47
N PRO A 8 -12.14 27.49 6.60
CA PRO A 8 -11.12 26.60 6.04
C PRO A 8 -10.09 27.38 5.20
N PRO A 9 -8.84 26.89 5.09
CA PRO A 9 -7.88 27.43 4.16
C PRO A 9 -8.37 27.24 2.72
N GLU A 10 -8.03 28.17 1.83
CA GLU A 10 -8.08 27.88 0.39
C GLU A 10 -7.26 26.61 0.14
N PRO A 11 -7.83 25.58 -0.52
CA PRO A 11 -7.07 24.41 -0.87
C PRO A 11 -5.79 24.87 -1.58
N GLY A 12 -4.65 24.29 -1.23
CA GLY A 12 -3.43 24.46 -2.03
C GLY A 12 -3.69 24.07 -3.49
N ALA A 13 -2.67 24.12 -4.35
CA ALA A 13 -2.80 23.79 -5.79
C ALA A 13 -3.13 22.31 -6.12
N PHE A 14 -3.99 21.66 -5.33
CA PHE A 14 -4.65 20.40 -5.60
C PHE A 14 -5.54 20.50 -6.82
N GLN A 15 -5.56 19.42 -7.59
CA GLN A 15 -6.29 19.37 -8.85
C GLN A 15 -7.16 18.12 -8.90
N PRO A 16 -8.43 18.24 -9.30
CA PRO A 16 -9.32 17.09 -9.44
C PRO A 16 -8.98 16.22 -10.64
N SER A 17 -8.42 16.83 -11.70
CA SER A 17 -7.99 16.10 -12.88
C SER A 17 -6.59 15.50 -12.68
N PRO A 18 -6.36 14.26 -13.13
CA PRO A 18 -5.02 13.68 -13.20
C PRO A 18 -4.11 14.37 -14.23
N PHE A 19 -4.63 15.27 -15.06
CA PHE A 19 -3.88 15.96 -16.12
C PHE A 19 -3.97 17.49 -15.98
N PRO A 20 -2.91 18.22 -16.40
CA PRO A 20 -2.86 19.68 -16.25
C PRO A 20 -3.82 20.45 -17.15
N ASN A 21 -4.32 19.85 -18.24
CA ASN A 21 -5.28 20.47 -19.13
C ASN A 21 -6.41 19.49 -19.52
N PRO A 22 -7.60 20.00 -19.89
CA PRO A 22 -8.76 19.16 -20.22
C PRO A 22 -8.59 18.34 -21.50
N VAL A 23 -7.75 18.78 -22.44
CA VAL A 23 -7.49 18.05 -23.70
C VAL A 23 -6.77 16.73 -23.40
N LEU A 24 -5.73 16.75 -22.57
CA LEU A 24 -5.02 15.55 -22.13
C LEU A 24 -5.96 14.61 -21.36
N HIS A 25 -6.88 15.15 -20.56
CA HIS A 25 -7.90 14.35 -19.89
C HIS A 25 -8.86 13.69 -20.88
N ALA A 26 -9.34 14.42 -21.91
CA ALA A 26 -10.19 13.87 -22.95
C ALA A 26 -9.48 12.77 -23.76
N LEU A 27 -8.21 12.99 -24.13
CA LEU A 27 -7.37 11.99 -24.79
C LEU A 27 -7.16 10.75 -23.90
N HIS A 28 -7.02 10.93 -22.59
CA HIS A 28 -6.92 9.82 -21.65
C HIS A 28 -8.22 9.01 -21.58
N CYS A 29 -9.37 9.69 -21.55
CA CYS A 29 -10.67 9.02 -21.64
C CYS A 29 -10.81 8.24 -22.95
N LEU A 30 -10.42 8.83 -24.08
CA LEU A 30 -10.41 8.14 -25.38
C LEU A 30 -9.51 6.90 -25.34
N ALA A 31 -8.29 7.03 -24.82
CA ALA A 31 -7.36 5.91 -24.67
C ALA A 31 -7.97 4.77 -23.83
N ARG A 32 -8.65 5.10 -22.71
CA ARG A 32 -9.35 4.11 -21.89
C ARG A 32 -10.51 3.45 -22.63
N VAL A 33 -11.29 4.20 -23.39
CA VAL A 33 -12.40 3.66 -24.21
C VAL A 33 -11.86 2.67 -25.24
N LEU A 34 -10.75 3.00 -25.90
CA LEU A 34 -10.09 2.12 -26.87
C LEU A 34 -9.52 0.85 -26.22
N LEU A 35 -8.98 0.95 -25.01
CA LEU A 35 -8.44 -0.18 -24.24
C LEU A 35 -9.53 -1.08 -23.64
N PHE A 36 -10.70 -0.52 -23.33
CA PHE A 36 -11.71 -1.17 -22.50
C PHE A 36 -12.18 -2.53 -23.02
N PRO A 37 -12.49 -2.73 -24.32
CA PRO A 37 -12.97 -4.03 -24.81
C PRO A 37 -11.96 -5.16 -24.58
N ALA A 38 -10.68 -4.91 -24.89
CA ALA A 38 -9.61 -5.88 -24.67
C ALA A 38 -9.35 -6.13 -23.19
N TYR A 39 -9.30 -5.04 -22.38
CA TYR A 39 -9.15 -5.14 -20.93
C TYR A 39 -10.27 -5.97 -20.30
N TRP A 40 -11.53 -5.68 -20.65
CA TRP A 40 -12.69 -6.38 -20.10
C TRP A 40 -12.71 -7.86 -20.49
N ALA A 41 -12.44 -8.17 -21.76
CA ALA A 41 -12.35 -9.56 -22.23
C ALA A 41 -11.24 -10.33 -21.50
N LEU A 42 -10.06 -9.71 -21.34
CA LEU A 42 -8.94 -10.28 -20.59
C LEU A 42 -9.30 -10.50 -19.11
N ASP A 43 -9.92 -9.52 -18.46
CA ASP A 43 -10.36 -9.61 -17.06
C ASP A 43 -11.35 -10.76 -16.85
N GLN A 44 -12.32 -10.94 -17.75
CA GLN A 44 -13.25 -12.09 -17.71
C GLN A 44 -12.55 -13.42 -17.98
N LEU A 45 -11.62 -13.50 -18.94
CA LEU A 45 -10.84 -14.71 -19.25
C LEU A 45 -9.98 -15.15 -18.06
N LEU A 46 -9.27 -14.21 -17.43
CA LEU A 46 -8.53 -14.46 -16.20
C LEU A 46 -9.46 -15.05 -15.13
N GLY A 47 -10.66 -14.48 -15.00
CA GLY A 47 -11.68 -14.97 -14.11
C GLY A 47 -12.24 -16.36 -14.42
N CYS A 48 -12.14 -16.85 -15.66
CA CYS A 48 -12.51 -18.23 -16.03
C CYS A 48 -11.43 -19.24 -15.62
N TRP A 49 -10.18 -18.80 -15.51
CA TRP A 49 -9.05 -19.64 -15.09
C TRP A 49 -8.85 -19.69 -13.57
N ALA A 50 -9.59 -18.87 -12.82
CA ALA A 50 -9.64 -18.96 -11.38
C ALA A 50 -10.21 -20.33 -10.95
N PRO A 51 -9.58 -21.05 -10.01
CA PRO A 51 -10.06 -22.38 -9.62
C PRO A 51 -11.46 -22.31 -8.99
N MET A 52 -12.47 -22.78 -9.71
CA MET A 52 -13.83 -22.85 -9.19
C MET A 52 -13.96 -24.05 -8.23
N ALA A 53 -14.72 -23.84 -7.15
CA ALA A 53 -15.22 -24.94 -6.33
C ALA A 53 -16.15 -25.81 -7.21
N ARG A 54 -15.63 -26.95 -7.66
CA ARG A 54 -16.30 -28.09 -8.33
C ARG A 54 -17.32 -27.74 -9.43
N PRO A 55 -16.97 -27.90 -10.73
CA PRO A 55 -17.98 -27.95 -11.78
C PRO A 55 -18.71 -29.30 -11.81
N SER A 56 -20.03 -29.27 -11.65
CA SER A 56 -20.91 -30.43 -11.85
C SER A 56 -21.35 -30.53 -13.32
N GLY A 57 -20.76 -31.46 -14.08
CA GLY A 57 -21.35 -32.02 -15.30
C GLY A 57 -20.73 -31.60 -16.65
N LEU A 58 -20.83 -32.50 -17.63
CA LEU A 58 -20.29 -32.37 -18.99
C LEU A 58 -20.91 -31.19 -19.78
N ARG A 59 -22.18 -30.84 -19.50
CA ARG A 59 -22.89 -29.72 -20.14
C ARG A 59 -22.30 -28.36 -19.73
N TRP A 60 -21.87 -28.23 -18.47
CA TRP A 60 -21.25 -27.01 -17.96
C TRP A 60 -19.88 -26.76 -18.60
N LEU A 61 -19.10 -27.82 -18.84
CA LEU A 61 -17.82 -27.75 -19.56
C LEU A 61 -18.02 -27.23 -20.98
N GLY A 62 -19.05 -27.72 -21.69
CA GLY A 62 -19.39 -27.24 -23.03
C GLY A 62 -19.80 -25.77 -23.06
N THR A 63 -20.59 -25.30 -22.09
CA THR A 63 -20.97 -23.88 -21.98
C THR A 63 -19.80 -22.99 -21.58
N ALA A 64 -18.93 -23.44 -20.67
CA ALA A 64 -17.75 -22.71 -20.25
C ALA A 64 -16.72 -22.59 -21.38
N ALA A 65 -16.53 -23.66 -22.16
CA ALA A 65 -15.66 -23.64 -23.35
C ALA A 65 -16.17 -22.67 -24.42
N LYS A 66 -17.48 -22.66 -24.70
CA LYS A 66 -18.10 -21.70 -25.63
C LYS A 66 -17.97 -20.26 -25.14
N ALA A 67 -18.20 -20.01 -23.84
CA ALA A 67 -18.02 -18.70 -23.24
C ALA A 67 -16.55 -18.24 -23.31
N GLY A 68 -15.60 -19.13 -22.99
CA GLY A 68 -14.17 -18.86 -23.11
C GLY A 68 -13.75 -18.55 -24.55
N ALA A 69 -14.25 -19.31 -25.53
CA ALA A 69 -13.99 -19.05 -26.95
C ALA A 69 -14.57 -17.71 -27.42
N ALA A 70 -15.78 -17.35 -26.98
CA ALA A 70 -16.39 -16.06 -27.27
C ALA A 70 -15.60 -14.89 -26.65
N LEU A 71 -15.14 -15.04 -25.41
CA LEU A 71 -14.28 -14.05 -24.76
C LEU A 71 -12.91 -13.91 -25.44
N LEU A 72 -12.32 -15.01 -25.91
CA LEU A 72 -11.08 -14.98 -26.68
C LEU A 72 -11.28 -14.26 -28.03
N LEU A 73 -12.39 -14.52 -28.72
CA LEU A 73 -12.74 -13.80 -29.95
C LEU A 73 -12.92 -12.30 -29.67
N LEU A 74 -13.62 -11.94 -28.60
CA LEU A 74 -13.79 -10.54 -28.20
C LEU A 74 -12.44 -9.88 -27.86
N LEU A 75 -11.53 -10.59 -27.20
CA LEU A 75 -10.17 -10.11 -26.95
C LEU A 75 -9.44 -9.85 -28.28
N LEU A 76 -9.49 -10.79 -29.23
CA LEU A 76 -8.85 -10.63 -30.53
C LEU A 76 -9.42 -9.46 -31.34
N VAL A 77 -10.73 -9.25 -31.31
CA VAL A 77 -11.41 -8.10 -31.95
C VAL A 77 -11.10 -6.78 -31.22
N GLY A 78 -10.89 -6.83 -29.90
CA GLY A 78 -10.53 -5.68 -29.08
C GLY A 78 -9.06 -5.27 -29.17
N LEU A 79 -8.15 -6.14 -29.60
CA LEU A 79 -6.71 -5.84 -29.71
C LEU A 79 -6.38 -4.72 -30.72
N PRO A 80 -6.97 -4.66 -31.92
CA PRO A 80 -6.71 -3.59 -32.89
C PRO A 80 -6.96 -2.17 -32.35
N PRO A 81 -8.09 -1.84 -31.70
CA PRO A 81 -8.25 -0.53 -31.05
C PRO A 81 -7.43 -0.41 -29.76
N ALA A 82 -7.17 -1.49 -29.03
CA ALA A 82 -6.39 -1.44 -27.80
C ALA A 82 -4.91 -1.06 -28.04
N LEU A 83 -4.31 -1.43 -29.17
CA LEU A 83 -2.92 -1.08 -29.48
C LEU A 83 -2.66 0.44 -29.56
N PRO A 84 -3.37 1.22 -30.42
CA PRO A 84 -3.24 2.68 -30.42
C PRO A 84 -3.72 3.29 -29.10
N GLY A 85 -4.74 2.69 -28.46
CA GLY A 85 -5.18 3.08 -27.12
C GLY A 85 -4.06 2.97 -26.08
N LEU A 86 -3.27 1.89 -26.10
CA LEU A 86 -2.16 1.66 -25.19
C LEU A 86 -1.01 2.63 -25.45
N LEU A 87 -0.65 2.86 -26.71
CA LEU A 87 0.39 3.81 -27.08
C LEU A 87 0.02 5.23 -26.64
N LEU A 88 -1.22 5.66 -26.92
CA LEU A 88 -1.74 6.94 -26.45
C LEU A 88 -1.75 7.01 -24.92
N TRP A 89 -2.22 5.95 -24.24
CA TRP A 89 -2.23 5.90 -22.79
C TRP A 89 -0.82 6.03 -22.21
N LEU A 90 0.18 5.30 -22.74
CA LEU A 90 1.57 5.34 -22.28
C LEU A 90 2.18 6.73 -22.41
N LEU A 91 1.97 7.39 -23.56
CA LEU A 91 2.45 8.76 -23.78
C LEU A 91 1.84 9.74 -22.78
N LEU A 92 0.52 9.63 -22.55
CA LEU A 92 -0.17 10.51 -21.61
C LEU A 92 0.35 10.38 -20.18
N GLN A 93 0.88 9.22 -19.77
CA GLN A 93 1.39 9.04 -18.40
C GLN A 93 2.55 9.97 -18.06
N ALA A 94 3.31 10.46 -19.05
CA ALA A 94 4.40 11.42 -18.84
C ALA A 94 3.92 12.77 -18.27
N TRP A 95 2.66 13.14 -18.50
CA TRP A 95 2.05 14.39 -17.99
C TRP A 95 1.04 14.16 -16.89
N ARG A 96 0.91 12.92 -16.39
CA ARG A 96 -0.04 12.58 -15.34
C ARG A 96 0.48 13.07 -13.99
N ARG A 97 -0.38 13.75 -13.24
CA ARG A 97 -0.17 14.07 -11.83
C ARG A 97 -0.13 12.77 -11.01
N PRO A 98 0.59 12.73 -9.89
CA PRO A 98 0.75 11.51 -9.12
C PRO A 98 -0.51 11.07 -8.35
N PHE A 99 -1.50 11.95 -8.19
CA PHE A 99 -2.79 11.65 -7.55
C PHE A 99 -3.87 12.64 -8.03
N CYS A 100 -5.14 12.29 -7.77
CA CYS A 100 -6.30 13.15 -7.95
C CYS A 100 -6.80 13.66 -6.59
N TYR A 101 -7.31 14.87 -6.55
CA TYR A 101 -7.95 15.46 -5.37
C TYR A 101 -9.46 15.61 -5.60
N GLN A 102 -10.26 14.87 -4.84
CA GLN A 102 -11.70 15.09 -4.79
C GLN A 102 -12.00 16.15 -3.72
N PRO A 103 -12.43 17.37 -4.10
CA PRO A 103 -12.88 18.35 -3.12
C PRO A 103 -14.15 17.86 -2.41
N PRO A 104 -14.34 18.27 -1.14
CA PRO A 104 -15.61 18.06 -0.47
C PRO A 104 -16.74 18.87 -1.14
N PRO A 105 -18.02 18.48 -0.97
CA PRO A 105 -19.14 19.25 -1.49
C PRO A 105 -19.26 20.62 -0.80
N LEU A 106 -19.95 21.58 -1.43
CA LEU A 106 -20.12 22.94 -0.88
C LEU A 106 -20.79 22.99 0.50
N CYS A 107 -21.60 21.98 0.85
CA CYS A 107 -22.27 21.89 2.15
C CYS A 107 -21.38 21.28 3.25
N TRP A 108 -20.18 20.82 2.91
CA TRP A 108 -19.24 20.30 3.89
C TRP A 108 -18.60 21.43 4.66
N ALA A 109 -18.49 21.24 5.98
CA ALA A 109 -17.75 22.13 6.86
C ALA A 109 -16.76 21.29 7.67
N PRO A 110 -15.49 21.72 7.80
CA PRO A 110 -14.55 21.07 8.69
C PRO A 110 -15.00 21.24 10.15
N PRO A 111 -14.46 20.43 11.09
CA PRO A 111 -14.65 20.63 12.52
C PRO A 111 -14.32 22.07 12.96
N THR A 112 -14.83 22.52 14.11
CA THR A 112 -14.39 23.81 14.67
C THR A 112 -12.87 23.81 14.87
N PRO A 113 -12.15 24.89 14.50
CA PRO A 113 -10.69 24.92 14.59
C PRO A 113 -10.27 24.65 16.03
N TRP A 114 -9.29 23.78 16.24
CA TRP A 114 -8.76 23.52 17.57
C TRP A 114 -8.08 24.76 18.12
N ARG A 115 -8.46 25.19 19.33
CA ARG A 115 -7.84 26.31 20.03
C ARG A 115 -7.39 25.84 21.42
N PRO A 116 -6.09 25.51 21.61
CA PRO A 116 -5.60 24.98 22.87
C PRO A 116 -5.91 25.83 24.11
N THR A 117 -6.09 27.15 23.95
CA THR A 117 -6.47 28.07 25.03
C THR A 117 -7.89 27.84 25.57
N ALA A 118 -8.82 27.39 24.73
CA ALA A 118 -10.20 27.08 25.11
C ALA A 118 -10.43 25.56 25.29
N GLU A 119 -9.66 24.74 24.57
CA GLU A 119 -9.74 23.29 24.56
C GLU A 119 -8.30 22.73 24.75
N PRO A 120 -7.85 22.53 26.00
CA PRO A 120 -6.45 22.23 26.32
C PRO A 120 -5.94 20.90 25.74
N ALA A 121 -6.84 20.00 25.35
CA ALA A 121 -6.52 18.77 24.66
C ALA A 121 -7.61 18.40 23.65
N ARG A 122 -7.21 17.88 22.49
CA ARG A 122 -8.11 17.37 21.46
C ARG A 122 -7.68 15.99 20.99
N CYS A 123 -8.65 15.16 20.67
CA CYS A 123 -8.42 13.80 20.20
C CYS A 123 -8.58 13.72 18.67
N PHE A 124 -7.73 12.92 18.04
CA PHE A 124 -7.73 12.68 16.60
C PHE A 124 -7.75 11.18 16.34
N SER A 125 -8.68 10.73 15.50
CA SER A 125 -8.84 9.32 15.17
C SER A 125 -8.35 8.99 13.76
N PHE A 126 -7.49 7.98 13.66
CA PHE A 126 -6.90 7.46 12.43
C PHE A 126 -7.39 6.05 12.18
N PHE A 127 -7.63 5.70 10.92
CA PHE A 127 -8.10 4.38 10.52
C PHE A 127 -7.35 3.92 9.27
N SER A 128 -6.80 2.70 9.31
CA SER A 128 -6.11 2.04 8.20
C SER A 128 -6.77 0.71 7.85
N ALA A 129 -6.95 0.43 6.57
CA ALA A 129 -7.43 -0.87 6.12
C ALA A 129 -6.91 -1.23 4.71
N ASN A 130 -6.32 -2.41 4.59
CA ASN A 130 -6.11 -3.08 3.30
C ASN A 130 -7.42 -3.73 2.84
N LEU A 131 -7.92 -3.36 1.65
CA LEU A 131 -9.24 -3.78 1.17
C LEU A 131 -9.21 -4.85 0.07
N CYS A 132 -8.03 -5.13 -0.49
CA CYS A 132 -7.83 -6.07 -1.60
C CYS A 132 -8.84 -5.86 -2.74
N LEU A 133 -9.09 -4.62 -3.16
CA LEU A 133 -10.00 -4.28 -4.26
C LEU A 133 -9.27 -4.37 -5.60
N LEU A 134 -8.90 -5.59 -5.98
CA LEU A 134 -8.27 -5.90 -7.26
C LEU A 134 -9.29 -5.84 -8.42
N PRO A 135 -8.84 -5.67 -9.68
CA PRO A 135 -9.66 -5.98 -10.85
C PRO A 135 -10.33 -7.35 -10.73
N ASP A 136 -11.59 -7.48 -11.16
CA ASP A 136 -12.44 -8.64 -10.88
C ASP A 136 -11.82 -9.98 -11.34
N GLY A 137 -11.10 -10.01 -12.46
CA GLY A 137 -10.39 -11.18 -12.95
C GLY A 137 -9.30 -11.66 -11.98
N LEU A 138 -8.51 -10.73 -11.43
CA LEU A 138 -7.49 -11.02 -10.42
C LEU A 138 -8.13 -11.35 -9.06
N ALA A 139 -9.21 -10.66 -8.71
CA ALA A 139 -9.95 -10.84 -7.46
C ALA A 139 -10.59 -12.23 -7.32
N ARG A 140 -10.73 -12.99 -8.40
CA ARG A 140 -11.20 -14.41 -8.38
C ARG A 140 -10.11 -15.40 -8.01
N PHE A 141 -8.84 -15.02 -8.16
CA PHE A 141 -7.72 -15.83 -7.68
C PHE A 141 -7.54 -15.67 -6.17
N SER A 142 -7.92 -14.53 -5.61
CA SER A 142 -8.20 -14.39 -4.19
C SER A 142 -9.61 -14.89 -3.86
N ASN A 143 -9.88 -15.12 -2.58
CA ASN A 143 -11.20 -15.48 -2.09
C ASN A 143 -12.14 -14.25 -1.98
N LEU A 144 -11.84 -13.15 -2.69
CA LEU A 144 -12.38 -11.81 -2.47
C LEU A 144 -12.92 -11.20 -3.78
N GLN A 145 -13.97 -11.78 -4.34
CA GLN A 145 -14.55 -11.36 -5.62
C GLN A 145 -15.38 -10.07 -5.50
N HIS A 146 -15.87 -9.57 -6.65
CA HIS A 146 -16.84 -8.47 -6.73
C HIS A 146 -16.37 -7.16 -6.10
N SER A 147 -15.18 -6.69 -6.48
CA SER A 147 -14.53 -5.53 -5.84
C SER A 147 -15.42 -4.28 -5.83
N GLN A 148 -16.21 -4.02 -6.86
CA GLN A 148 -17.14 -2.89 -6.88
C GLN A 148 -18.25 -2.99 -5.82
N ARG A 149 -18.85 -4.18 -5.63
CA ARG A 149 -19.89 -4.39 -4.61
C ARG A 149 -19.30 -4.37 -3.21
N ARG A 150 -18.12 -4.99 -3.03
CA ARG A 150 -17.38 -4.92 -1.78
C ARG A 150 -17.03 -3.48 -1.42
N ALA A 151 -16.61 -2.66 -2.37
CA ALA A 151 -16.34 -1.24 -2.15
C ALA A 151 -17.58 -0.46 -1.65
N GLU A 152 -18.78 -0.75 -2.16
CA GLU A 152 -20.01 -0.14 -1.64
C GLU A 152 -20.35 -0.60 -0.23
N ALA A 153 -20.19 -1.90 0.04
CA ALA A 153 -20.39 -2.47 1.37
C ALA A 153 -19.39 -1.88 2.38
N VAL A 154 -18.10 -1.82 2.03
CA VAL A 154 -17.05 -1.19 2.84
C VAL A 154 -17.38 0.27 3.08
N GLY A 155 -17.75 1.03 2.03
CA GLY A 155 -18.15 2.42 2.18
C GLY A 155 -19.34 2.58 3.13
N THR A 156 -20.35 1.71 3.03
CA THR A 156 -21.51 1.72 3.94
C THR A 156 -21.12 1.43 5.38
N VAL A 157 -20.20 0.49 5.61
CA VAL A 157 -19.65 0.18 6.93
C VAL A 157 -18.86 1.37 7.47
N LEU A 158 -18.01 2.02 6.67
CA LEU A 158 -17.26 3.21 7.10
C LEU A 158 -18.17 4.38 7.49
N LEU A 159 -19.32 4.54 6.82
CA LEU A 159 -20.30 5.57 7.17
C LEU A 159 -20.84 5.42 8.59
N THR A 160 -20.90 4.21 9.16
CA THR A 160 -21.38 4.03 10.54
C THR A 160 -20.44 4.69 11.54
N GLY A 161 -19.11 4.58 11.34
CA GLY A 161 -18.09 5.25 12.17
C GLY A 161 -18.04 6.78 11.99
N MET A 162 -18.57 7.30 10.88
CA MET A 162 -18.62 8.74 10.56
C MET A 162 -19.91 9.44 11.06
N ARG A 163 -20.99 8.69 11.30
CA ARG A 163 -22.32 9.27 11.64
C ARG A 163 -22.35 10.10 12.94
N PRO A 164 -21.66 9.73 14.04
CA PRO A 164 -21.66 10.55 15.26
C PRO A 164 -20.92 11.88 15.10
N SER A 165 -20.02 12.00 14.11
CA SER A 165 -19.07 13.10 14.00
C SER A 165 -19.42 14.12 12.93
N ARG A 166 -20.66 14.20 12.45
CA ARG A 166 -20.97 15.08 11.30
C ARG A 166 -20.56 16.55 11.49
N TYR A 167 -20.56 17.09 12.72
CA TYR A 167 -20.18 18.49 12.95
C TYR A 167 -19.46 18.80 14.30
N GLY A 168 -19.12 17.80 15.13
CA GLY A 168 -18.50 18.02 16.45
C GLY A 168 -17.09 17.43 16.57
N ALA A 169 -16.16 18.11 17.27
CA ALA A 169 -14.82 17.58 17.53
C ALA A 169 -14.87 16.20 18.20
N THR A 170 -13.88 15.35 17.94
CA THR A 170 -13.75 14.06 18.62
C THR A 170 -13.43 14.34 20.08
N GLY A 171 -14.41 14.12 20.97
CA GLY A 171 -14.25 14.33 22.39
C GLY A 171 -13.17 13.43 22.97
N CYS A 172 -12.40 13.94 23.92
CA CYS A 172 -11.45 13.14 24.65
C CYS A 172 -12.09 12.51 25.89
N SER A 173 -11.71 11.27 26.21
CA SER A 173 -12.06 10.65 27.47
C SER A 173 -11.33 11.34 28.62
N ALA A 174 -11.83 11.19 29.85
CA ALA A 174 -11.09 11.64 31.04
C ALA A 174 -9.73 10.92 31.10
N PRO A 175 -8.62 11.63 31.39
CA PRO A 175 -7.31 10.99 31.51
C PRO A 175 -7.34 9.99 32.66
N GLY A 176 -7.38 8.70 32.32
CA GLY A 176 -7.23 7.61 33.27
C GLY A 176 -5.76 7.23 33.40
N PRO A 177 -5.25 6.94 34.61
CA PRO A 177 -3.90 6.40 34.77
C PRO A 177 -3.89 4.96 34.22
N GLY A 178 -3.35 4.77 33.01
CA GLY A 178 -3.26 3.43 32.42
C GLY A 178 -2.50 3.42 31.09
N ALA A 179 -1.82 2.29 30.83
CA ALA A 179 -1.22 1.99 29.54
C ALA A 179 -2.25 2.12 28.40
N PRO A 180 -1.81 2.37 27.14
CA PRO A 180 -2.71 2.49 25.99
C PRO A 180 -3.65 1.29 25.91
N ARG A 181 -4.95 1.56 25.78
CA ARG A 181 -5.98 0.52 25.73
C ARG A 181 -6.06 -0.06 24.33
N GLY A 182 -5.65 -1.32 24.18
CA GLY A 182 -5.96 -2.13 23.01
C GLY A 182 -7.36 -2.69 23.09
N VAL A 183 -8.17 -2.50 22.05
CA VAL A 183 -9.55 -3.02 21.99
C VAL A 183 -9.77 -3.76 20.68
N LEU A 184 -10.38 -4.94 20.76
CA LEU A 184 -10.94 -5.65 19.62
C LEU A 184 -12.43 -5.32 19.51
N THR A 185 -12.90 -4.94 18.32
CA THR A 185 -14.29 -4.51 18.11
C THR A 185 -14.87 -5.01 16.79
N ALA A 186 -16.18 -5.26 16.76
CA ALA A 186 -16.97 -5.55 15.57
C ALA A 186 -17.41 -4.31 14.80
N ALA A 187 -17.23 -3.11 15.37
CA ALA A 187 -17.62 -1.86 14.75
C ALA A 187 -16.43 -1.07 14.19
N VAL A 188 -16.70 -0.16 13.27
CA VAL A 188 -15.74 0.89 12.89
C VAL A 188 -15.63 1.86 14.07
N PRO A 189 -14.42 2.26 14.49
CA PRO A 189 -14.26 3.25 15.56
C PRO A 189 -15.06 4.52 15.26
N GLU A 190 -15.74 5.05 16.27
CA GLU A 190 -16.51 6.29 16.13
C GLU A 190 -15.59 7.51 16.02
N GLY A 191 -16.06 8.52 15.28
CA GLY A 191 -15.37 9.80 15.19
C GLY A 191 -14.11 9.74 14.35
N LEU A 192 -14.17 9.04 13.21
CA LEU A 192 -13.06 8.97 12.26
C LEU A 192 -12.70 10.38 11.75
N ASP A 193 -11.42 10.74 11.85
CA ASP A 193 -10.88 11.99 11.32
C ASP A 193 -10.04 11.75 10.07
N PHE A 194 -9.25 10.68 10.03
CA PHE A 194 -8.41 10.32 8.90
C PHE A 194 -8.58 8.84 8.53
N VAL A 195 -8.84 8.57 7.25
CA VAL A 195 -9.05 7.22 6.71
C VAL A 195 -8.05 6.97 5.60
N CYS A 196 -7.17 5.99 5.79
CA CYS A 196 -6.20 5.54 4.79
C CYS A 196 -6.53 4.12 4.35
N LEU A 197 -6.67 3.89 3.05
CA LEU A 197 -7.01 2.59 2.48
C LEU A 197 -5.88 2.12 1.57
N GLN A 198 -5.57 0.82 1.64
CA GLN A 198 -4.60 0.15 0.78
C GLN A 198 -5.29 -0.85 -0.16
N GLU A 199 -4.60 -1.21 -1.24
CA GLU A 199 -5.08 -2.10 -2.31
C GLU A 199 -6.40 -1.70 -2.98
N VAL A 200 -6.66 -0.40 -3.10
CA VAL A 200 -7.77 0.14 -3.89
C VAL A 200 -7.39 0.24 -5.37
N PHE A 201 -7.10 -0.91 -6.01
CA PHE A 201 -6.57 -0.97 -7.37
C PHE A 201 -7.63 -0.83 -8.48
N ASP A 202 -8.84 -1.38 -8.30
CA ASP A 202 -9.92 -1.23 -9.26
C ASP A 202 -10.47 0.21 -9.21
N LEU A 203 -10.28 0.95 -10.29
CA LEU A 203 -10.64 2.37 -10.36
C LEU A 203 -12.15 2.64 -10.27
N ARG A 204 -13.00 1.65 -10.60
CA ARG A 204 -14.46 1.77 -10.45
C ARG A 204 -14.85 1.58 -8.99
N ALA A 205 -14.24 0.62 -8.31
CA ALA A 205 -14.37 0.42 -6.87
C ALA A 205 -13.87 1.66 -6.10
N ALA A 206 -12.71 2.19 -6.48
CA ALA A 206 -12.16 3.44 -5.94
C ALA A 206 -13.16 4.60 -6.06
N ARG A 207 -13.76 4.79 -7.24
CA ARG A 207 -14.75 5.85 -7.47
C ARG A 207 -15.98 5.72 -6.57
N ARG A 208 -16.46 4.49 -6.31
CA ARG A 208 -17.59 4.25 -5.39
C ARG A 208 -17.23 4.64 -3.96
N LEU A 209 -16.02 4.31 -3.49
CA LEU A 209 -15.52 4.75 -2.18
C LEU A 209 -15.40 6.28 -2.12
N VAL A 210 -14.79 6.92 -3.12
CA VAL A 210 -14.63 8.38 -3.17
C VAL A 210 -15.99 9.09 -3.13
N ASN A 211 -16.98 8.61 -3.88
CA ASN A 211 -18.34 9.17 -3.88
C ASN A 211 -19.04 9.07 -2.51
N LEU A 212 -18.66 8.10 -1.67
CA LEU A 212 -19.20 7.94 -0.32
C LEU A 212 -18.39 8.74 0.71
N LEU A 213 -17.05 8.74 0.60
CA LEU A 213 -16.14 9.38 1.54
C LEU A 213 -16.17 10.91 1.41
N ALA A 214 -16.18 11.45 0.19
CA ALA A 214 -16.07 12.89 0.00
C ALA A 214 -17.23 13.70 0.62
N PRO A 215 -18.50 13.27 0.51
CA PRO A 215 -19.61 13.97 1.15
C PRO A 215 -19.72 13.78 2.66
N ASN A 216 -19.16 12.68 3.21
CA ASN A 216 -19.39 12.30 4.60
C ASN A 216 -18.18 12.55 5.51
N LEU A 217 -16.96 12.57 4.96
CA LEU A 217 -15.74 12.83 5.70
C LEU A 217 -15.12 14.17 5.29
N GLY A 218 -14.86 14.39 4.00
CA GLY A 218 -14.27 15.62 3.50
C GLY A 218 -13.35 15.40 2.29
N PRO A 219 -12.26 16.18 2.11
CA PRO A 219 -11.35 16.01 0.99
C PRO A 219 -10.77 14.59 0.88
N VAL A 220 -10.63 14.09 -0.35
CA VAL A 220 -10.07 12.75 -0.64
C VAL A 220 -8.96 12.82 -1.68
N LEU A 221 -7.80 12.25 -1.37
CA LEU A 221 -6.73 11.95 -2.31
C LEU A 221 -6.90 10.51 -2.81
N HIS A 222 -7.03 10.33 -4.13
CA HIS A 222 -7.29 9.04 -4.75
C HIS A 222 -6.59 8.90 -6.11
N ASP A 223 -6.69 7.71 -6.72
CA ASP A 223 -6.00 7.38 -7.99
C ASP A 223 -4.50 7.71 -7.89
N VAL A 224 -3.92 7.36 -6.74
CA VAL A 224 -2.53 7.63 -6.38
C VAL A 224 -1.63 6.66 -7.13
N GLY A 225 -0.53 7.14 -7.70
CA GLY A 225 0.44 6.30 -8.38
C GLY A 225 1.16 6.99 -9.53
N THR A 226 2.28 6.38 -9.92
CA THR A 226 2.93 6.63 -11.21
C THR A 226 2.61 5.48 -12.16
N PHE A 227 2.47 5.77 -13.45
CA PHE A 227 2.03 4.83 -14.46
C PHE A 227 2.96 4.89 -15.67
N GLY A 228 2.89 3.87 -16.53
CA GLY A 228 3.67 3.79 -17.76
C GLY A 228 5.14 3.49 -17.50
N LEU A 229 5.99 3.92 -18.42
CA LEU A 229 7.43 3.71 -18.35
C LEU A 229 8.05 4.64 -17.32
N GLN A 230 8.71 4.07 -16.33
CA GLN A 230 9.48 4.79 -15.31
C GLN A 230 10.96 4.86 -15.73
N PRO A 231 11.78 5.74 -15.14
CA PRO A 231 13.23 5.74 -15.39
C PRO A 231 13.83 4.33 -15.21
N GLY A 232 14.47 3.82 -16.27
CA GLY A 232 14.93 2.42 -16.37
C GLY A 232 13.97 1.50 -17.15
N PRO A 233 14.21 0.18 -17.20
CA PRO A 233 13.35 -0.77 -17.90
C PRO A 233 12.14 -1.18 -17.03
N HIS A 234 11.44 -0.21 -16.42
CA HIS A 234 10.38 -0.48 -15.45
C HIS A 234 9.03 0.04 -15.95
N LEU A 235 8.03 -0.84 -16.01
CA LEU A 235 6.67 -0.53 -16.45
C LEU A 235 5.70 -0.63 -15.27
N LYS A 236 4.96 0.46 -14.99
CA LYS A 236 3.88 0.49 -13.99
C LYS A 236 2.53 0.48 -14.68
N LEU A 237 1.76 -0.59 -14.46
CA LEU A 237 0.42 -0.77 -15.02
C LEU A 237 -0.68 -0.45 -14.01
N LEU A 238 -0.40 -0.68 -12.72
CA LEU A 238 -1.32 -0.41 -11.62
C LEU A 238 -0.85 0.79 -10.81
N GLY A 239 -1.82 1.52 -10.25
CA GLY A 239 -1.56 2.58 -9.27
C GLY A 239 -0.95 2.03 -7.99
N SER A 240 -0.80 2.88 -6.98
CA SER A 240 -0.32 2.46 -5.66
C SER A 240 -1.37 1.68 -4.87
N GLY A 241 -2.65 1.86 -5.23
CA GLY A 241 -3.78 1.35 -4.47
C GLY A 241 -4.04 2.14 -3.17
N LEU A 242 -3.36 3.28 -2.97
CA LEU A 242 -3.56 4.15 -1.82
C LEU A 242 -4.72 5.11 -2.03
N LEU A 243 -5.51 5.32 -0.98
CA LEU A 243 -6.53 6.37 -0.88
C LEU A 243 -6.45 6.99 0.53
N LEU A 244 -6.48 8.33 0.60
CA LEU A 244 -6.52 9.05 1.87
C LEU A 244 -7.72 10.00 1.89
N ALA A 245 -8.60 9.84 2.86
CA ALA A 245 -9.70 10.76 3.11
C ALA A 245 -9.49 11.45 4.47
N SER A 246 -9.82 12.74 4.53
CA SER A 246 -9.58 13.58 5.69
C SER A 246 -10.82 14.38 6.05
N ARG A 247 -11.11 14.45 7.35
CA ARG A 247 -12.13 15.32 7.94
C ARG A 247 -11.64 16.75 8.12
N TYR A 248 -10.34 16.95 8.06
CA TYR A 248 -9.69 18.25 8.12
C TYR A 248 -9.24 18.69 6.73
N PRO A 249 -9.18 20.00 6.47
CA PRO A 249 -8.68 20.52 5.19
C PRO A 249 -7.21 20.12 5.00
N LEU A 250 -6.88 19.69 3.79
CA LEU A 250 -5.51 19.36 3.39
C LEU A 250 -4.83 20.61 2.83
N LEU A 251 -3.57 20.81 3.20
CA LEU A 251 -2.74 21.96 2.78
C LEU A 251 -1.76 21.57 1.67
N ARG A 252 -1.06 20.45 1.86
CA ARG A 252 -0.05 19.92 0.95
C ARG A 252 -0.16 18.41 0.84
N ALA A 253 0.19 17.85 -0.31
CA ALA A 253 0.37 16.42 -0.45
C ALA A 253 1.41 16.09 -1.52
N SER A 254 2.08 14.96 -1.37
CA SER A 254 3.03 14.42 -2.34
C SER A 254 2.94 12.90 -2.39
N PHE A 255 3.31 12.31 -3.51
CA PHE A 255 3.43 10.86 -3.63
C PHE A 255 4.75 10.49 -4.31
N ARG A 256 5.42 9.47 -3.78
CA ARG A 256 6.67 8.90 -4.32
C ARG A 256 6.54 7.39 -4.43
N SER A 257 6.77 6.83 -5.62
CA SER A 257 6.79 5.38 -5.86
C SER A 257 8.16 4.81 -5.48
N PHE A 258 8.17 3.65 -4.83
CA PHE A 258 9.40 2.91 -4.58
C PHE A 258 10.05 2.46 -5.90
N PRO A 259 11.38 2.63 -6.04
CA PRO A 259 12.11 2.18 -7.23
C PRO A 259 12.33 0.67 -7.23
N TYR A 260 12.26 0.03 -6.06
CA TYR A 260 12.52 -1.40 -5.89
C TYR A 260 11.22 -2.14 -5.62
N ALA A 261 10.87 -3.06 -6.51
CA ALA A 261 9.79 -4.03 -6.36
C ALA A 261 10.10 -5.23 -7.27
N ARG A 262 9.48 -6.38 -7.01
CA ARG A 262 9.75 -7.62 -7.76
C ARG A 262 8.45 -8.30 -8.18
N ARG A 263 8.56 -9.15 -9.20
CA ARG A 263 7.45 -9.98 -9.71
C ARG A 263 6.21 -9.14 -10.02
N GLU A 264 5.04 -9.56 -9.57
CA GLU A 264 3.76 -8.88 -9.82
C GLU A 264 3.74 -7.47 -9.19
N ASP A 265 4.35 -7.29 -8.02
CA ASP A 265 4.46 -5.99 -7.33
C ASP A 265 5.28 -4.97 -8.14
N ALA A 266 6.16 -5.43 -9.04
CA ALA A 266 6.89 -4.54 -9.94
C ALA A 266 5.97 -3.76 -10.89
N LEU A 267 4.78 -4.29 -11.19
CA LEU A 267 3.78 -3.64 -12.05
C LEU A 267 2.92 -2.61 -11.32
N ALA A 268 2.91 -2.62 -9.98
CA ALA A 268 2.21 -1.65 -9.15
C ALA A 268 3.14 -0.52 -8.69
N SER A 269 2.63 0.70 -8.60
CA SER A 269 3.38 1.85 -8.08
C SER A 269 3.29 1.92 -6.55
N LYS A 270 3.72 0.86 -5.86
CA LYS A 270 3.85 0.87 -4.40
C LYS A 270 4.75 2.03 -3.95
N GLY A 271 4.40 2.70 -2.86
CA GLY A 271 5.04 3.96 -2.50
C GLY A 271 4.53 4.58 -1.22
N LEU A 272 4.83 5.87 -1.07
CA LEU A 272 4.45 6.71 0.07
C LEU A 272 3.60 7.88 -0.43
N LEU A 273 2.39 8.02 0.11
CA LEU A 273 1.54 9.20 -0.02
C LEU A 273 1.64 10.00 1.28
N SER A 274 2.15 11.23 1.22
CA SER A 274 2.25 12.14 2.36
C SER A 274 1.29 13.30 2.21
N ALA A 275 0.65 13.73 3.29
CA ALA A 275 -0.23 14.89 3.32
C ALA A 275 -0.09 15.68 4.63
N GLN A 276 -0.35 16.99 4.55
CA GLN A 276 -0.41 17.91 5.68
C GLN A 276 -1.86 18.39 5.84
N ALA A 277 -2.43 18.28 7.03
CA ALA A 277 -3.77 18.73 7.36
C ALA A 277 -3.75 19.89 8.36
N GLN A 278 -4.63 20.87 8.22
CA GLN A 278 -4.80 21.95 9.20
C GLN A 278 -5.85 21.56 10.25
N LEU A 279 -5.45 21.58 11.51
CA LEU A 279 -6.25 21.08 12.64
C LEU A 279 -6.84 22.19 13.50
N GLY A 280 -6.20 23.37 13.51
CA GLY A 280 -6.60 24.47 14.36
C GLY A 280 -5.63 25.64 14.33
N LEU A 281 -5.68 26.44 15.40
CA LEU A 281 -4.92 27.66 15.58
C LEU A 281 -4.39 27.77 17.02
N VAL A 282 -3.12 28.13 17.19
CA VAL A 282 -2.49 28.47 18.47
C VAL A 282 -1.75 29.80 18.33
N ASP A 283 -2.09 30.77 19.17
CA ASP A 283 -1.46 32.10 19.19
C ASP A 283 -1.38 32.80 17.82
N GLY A 284 -2.42 32.62 16.98
CA GLY A 284 -2.48 33.19 15.63
C GLY A 284 -1.81 32.35 14.54
N HIS A 285 -1.17 31.24 14.89
CA HIS A 285 -0.48 30.33 13.97
C HIS A 285 -1.26 29.04 13.74
N ARG A 286 -1.01 28.36 12.60
CA ARG A 286 -1.69 27.10 12.27
C ARG A 286 -1.18 25.94 13.13
N ILE A 287 -2.12 25.13 13.60
CA ILE A 287 -1.83 23.78 14.10
C ILE A 287 -1.99 22.81 12.93
N VAL A 288 -0.95 22.02 12.64
CA VAL A 288 -0.93 21.07 11.52
C VAL A 288 -0.64 19.64 11.98
N GLY A 289 -1.08 18.66 11.20
CA GLY A 289 -0.75 17.25 11.38
C GLY A 289 -0.24 16.64 10.08
N PHE A 290 0.75 15.77 10.17
CA PHE A 290 1.30 15.03 9.04
C PHE A 290 0.76 13.60 8.98
N LEU A 291 0.40 13.17 7.77
CA LEU A 291 -0.16 11.86 7.46
C LEU A 291 0.69 11.20 6.38
N HIS A 292 1.14 9.99 6.64
CA HIS A 292 1.98 9.21 5.73
C HIS A 292 1.35 7.84 5.51
N CYS A 293 0.84 7.59 4.31
CA CYS A 293 0.19 6.36 3.90
C CYS A 293 1.14 5.53 3.02
N THR A 294 1.36 4.26 3.33
CA THR A 294 2.23 3.40 2.52
C THR A 294 1.68 2.01 2.29
N HIS A 295 2.26 1.33 1.30
CA HIS A 295 2.08 -0.10 1.08
C HIS A 295 3.43 -0.65 0.56
N LEU A 296 4.10 -1.46 1.38
CA LEU A 296 5.43 -2.02 1.05
C LEU A 296 5.33 -3.26 0.15
N HIS A 297 6.47 -3.72 -0.36
CA HIS A 297 6.61 -4.91 -1.19
C HIS A 297 6.16 -6.18 -0.45
N ALA A 298 5.26 -6.94 -1.09
CA ALA A 298 4.70 -8.16 -0.53
C ALA A 298 5.71 -9.34 -0.61
N PRO A 299 5.67 -10.29 0.34
CA PRO A 299 6.57 -11.44 0.32
C PRO A 299 6.36 -12.35 -0.91
N SER A 300 7.47 -12.75 -1.53
CA SER A 300 7.53 -13.69 -2.64
C SER A 300 7.35 -15.12 -2.14
N GLY A 301 6.16 -15.70 -2.30
CA GLY A 301 5.93 -17.13 -2.04
C GLY A 301 5.25 -17.47 -0.71
N GLU A 302 4.66 -16.49 -0.01
CA GLU A 302 3.65 -16.82 0.98
C GLU A 302 2.50 -17.57 0.30
N PRO A 303 2.10 -18.75 0.79
CA PRO A 303 1.02 -19.50 0.21
C PRO A 303 -0.29 -18.72 0.41
N ARG A 304 -0.78 -18.05 -0.65
CA ARG A 304 -2.18 -17.62 -0.76
C ARG A 304 -3.14 -18.84 -0.90
N GLY A 305 -2.99 -19.82 -0.01
CA GLY A 305 -3.52 -21.17 -0.17
C GLY A 305 -2.48 -22.11 -0.77
N ARG A 306 -1.95 -23.00 0.07
CA ARG A 306 -1.18 -24.19 -0.31
C ARG A 306 -2.15 -25.05 -1.13
N ASP A 307 -2.06 -24.94 -2.47
CA ASP A 307 -2.58 -25.84 -3.53
C ASP A 307 -2.81 -25.13 -4.88
N ARG A 308 -2.62 -23.80 -5.00
CA ARG A 308 -3.09 -23.06 -6.20
C ARG A 308 -2.04 -22.66 -7.25
N TRP A 309 -0.74 -22.83 -6.97
CA TRP A 309 0.33 -22.35 -7.87
C TRP A 309 1.12 -23.47 -8.57
N HIS A 310 0.62 -24.71 -8.63
CA HIS A 310 1.09 -25.68 -9.62
C HIS A 310 0.46 -25.42 -10.98
N VAL A 311 0.72 -24.24 -11.54
CA VAL A 311 0.61 -24.04 -12.99
C VAL A 311 1.91 -24.56 -13.57
N GLY A 312 1.85 -25.69 -14.26
CA GLY A 312 2.91 -26.14 -15.14
C GLY A 312 3.31 -25.00 -16.06
N ARG A 313 4.57 -24.58 -15.95
CA ARG A 313 5.23 -23.46 -16.65
C ARG A 313 4.69 -22.07 -16.31
N PRO A 314 5.57 -21.11 -15.95
CA PRO A 314 5.17 -19.71 -15.91
C PRO A 314 4.75 -19.31 -17.32
N ILE A 315 3.56 -18.74 -17.46
CA ILE A 315 3.25 -17.91 -18.62
C ILE A 315 4.12 -16.66 -18.46
N CYS A 316 5.38 -16.76 -18.86
CA CYS A 316 6.18 -15.62 -19.21
C CYS A 316 5.45 -14.93 -20.36
N LEU A 317 4.71 -13.86 -20.07
CA LEU A 317 4.63 -12.75 -21.02
C LEU A 317 6.08 -12.27 -21.20
N ARG A 318 6.80 -12.92 -22.11
CA ARG A 318 7.99 -12.35 -22.72
C ARG A 318 7.49 -11.11 -23.45
N VAL A 319 7.50 -9.98 -22.77
CA VAL A 319 7.75 -8.71 -23.45
C VAL A 319 9.09 -8.95 -24.13
N VAL A 320 9.07 -8.99 -25.46
CA VAL A 320 10.30 -9.04 -26.26
C VAL A 320 11.02 -7.73 -25.98
N ALA A 321 11.83 -7.70 -24.93
CA ALA A 321 12.87 -6.72 -24.79
C ALA A 321 13.82 -6.99 -25.96
N MET A 322 13.72 -6.16 -27.00
CA MET A 322 14.73 -6.13 -28.04
C MET A 322 16.06 -5.82 -27.36
N SER A 323 16.98 -6.78 -27.47
CA SER A 323 18.35 -6.64 -27.00
C SER A 323 18.98 -5.39 -27.63
N PRO A 324 19.69 -4.54 -26.88
CA PRO A 324 20.37 -3.39 -27.46
C PRO A 324 21.68 -3.88 -28.08
N ASN A 325 21.61 -4.26 -29.35
CA ASN A 325 22.75 -4.15 -30.26
C ASN A 325 22.21 -4.18 -31.68
N PRO A 326 22.45 -3.11 -32.44
CA PRO A 326 23.51 -3.26 -33.41
C PRO A 326 24.47 -2.07 -33.42
N ARG A 327 25.75 -2.40 -33.60
CA ARG A 327 26.77 -1.51 -34.12
C ARG A 327 26.28 -0.94 -35.45
N LEU A 328 25.95 0.34 -35.49
CA LEU A 328 25.85 1.11 -36.72
C LEU A 328 26.68 2.38 -36.54
N TYR A 329 27.78 2.41 -37.28
CA TYR A 329 28.60 3.60 -37.49
C TYR A 329 27.73 4.68 -38.17
N LEU A 330 27.59 5.83 -37.54
CA LEU A 330 27.25 7.07 -38.24
C LEU A 330 28.13 8.20 -37.69
N ARG A 331 28.92 8.77 -38.60
CA ARG A 331 29.76 9.94 -38.43
C ARG A 331 28.89 11.20 -38.28
N SER A 332 29.41 12.15 -37.49
CA SER A 332 29.19 13.61 -37.51
C SER A 332 28.45 14.21 -36.28
N PRO A 333 28.80 15.46 -35.88
CA PRO A 333 29.05 15.83 -34.48
C PRO A 333 27.88 16.58 -33.80
N PRO A 334 27.91 16.72 -32.45
CA PRO A 334 26.93 17.53 -31.73
C PRO A 334 27.29 19.03 -31.72
N PRO A 335 26.31 19.96 -31.67
CA PRO A 335 26.54 21.35 -31.33
C PRO A 335 26.74 21.55 -29.81
N PRO A 336 27.37 22.65 -29.37
CA PRO A 336 27.94 22.79 -28.04
C PRO A 336 26.94 23.37 -27.05
N PHE A 337 27.00 23.03 -25.75
CA PHE A 337 26.79 24.01 -24.67
C PHE A 337 27.37 23.50 -23.33
N VAL A 338 28.47 24.15 -22.96
CA VAL A 338 28.87 24.69 -21.65
C VAL A 338 29.12 23.74 -20.46
N HIS A 339 30.43 23.56 -20.25
CA HIS A 339 31.19 23.45 -19.00
C HIS A 339 30.51 23.86 -17.68
N CYS A 340 30.57 22.95 -16.70
CA CYS A 340 31.15 23.23 -15.39
C CYS A 340 32.08 22.06 -14.99
N GLN A 341 33.34 22.40 -14.66
CA GLN A 341 34.44 21.51 -14.24
C GLN A 341 34.25 21.09 -12.76
N ALA A 342 34.25 19.79 -12.42
CA ALA A 342 35.38 18.95 -11.96
C ALA A 342 35.43 18.84 -10.40
N PRO A 343 36.05 17.80 -9.77
CA PRO A 343 37.08 16.92 -10.31
C PRO A 343 36.90 15.39 -10.21
N LYS A 344 37.63 14.75 -11.11
CA LYS A 344 37.93 13.32 -11.24
C LYS A 344 38.81 12.85 -10.07
N ALA A 345 38.30 11.95 -9.23
CA ALA A 345 39.13 11.05 -8.41
C ALA A 345 38.27 9.93 -7.78
N LEU A 346 37.74 9.00 -8.58
CA LEU A 346 37.29 7.68 -8.05
C LEU A 346 37.05 6.63 -9.15
N TRP A 347 37.96 6.53 -10.13
CA TRP A 347 37.93 5.46 -11.15
C TRP A 347 39.33 4.87 -11.37
N SER A 348 39.97 4.42 -10.28
CA SER A 348 41.24 3.71 -10.33
C SER A 348 41.40 2.67 -9.21
N ALA A 349 40.36 1.91 -8.89
CA ALA A 349 40.43 0.89 -7.82
C ALA A 349 39.65 -0.41 -8.06
N LEU A 350 39.12 -0.69 -9.25
CA LEU A 350 38.39 -1.95 -9.52
C LEU A 350 38.73 -2.56 -10.89
N ALA A 351 40.02 -2.57 -11.22
CA ALA A 351 40.55 -3.34 -12.33
C ALA A 351 41.90 -3.93 -11.92
N ASP A 352 41.88 -4.88 -10.98
CA ASP A 352 42.95 -5.87 -10.83
C ASP A 352 42.47 -7.04 -9.97
N SER A 353 42.32 -8.20 -10.63
CA SER A 353 42.46 -9.57 -10.11
C SER A 353 41.52 -10.52 -10.86
N GLN A 354 41.97 -10.92 -12.04
CA GLN A 354 41.56 -12.16 -12.67
C GLN A 354 42.47 -13.31 -12.20
N MET A 355 41.88 -14.51 -12.12
CA MET A 355 42.49 -15.84 -12.15
C MET A 355 43.07 -16.44 -10.86
N ARG A 356 42.35 -17.42 -10.30
CA ARG A 356 42.91 -18.77 -10.07
C ARG A 356 41.83 -19.85 -9.99
N THR A 357 41.90 -20.76 -10.96
CA THR A 357 41.36 -22.13 -10.95
C THR A 357 42.11 -23.02 -9.96
N GLN A 358 41.41 -23.85 -9.20
CA GLN A 358 41.95 -25.13 -8.70
C GLN A 358 40.85 -26.17 -8.41
N GLN A 359 41.16 -27.41 -8.77
CA GLN A 359 40.38 -28.65 -8.68
C GLN A 359 40.43 -29.30 -7.29
N GLY A 360 39.44 -30.16 -7.01
CA GLY A 360 39.36 -31.18 -5.95
C GLY A 360 37.91 -31.31 -5.49
N GLY A 361 37.25 -32.44 -5.29
CA GLY A 361 37.60 -33.86 -5.19
C GLY A 361 36.48 -34.51 -4.34
N GLU A 362 35.74 -35.43 -4.95
CA GLU A 362 34.80 -36.46 -4.45
C GLU A 362 34.06 -36.41 -3.08
N GLY A 363 32.78 -36.81 -3.09
CA GLY A 363 32.18 -37.56 -1.97
C GLY A 363 30.67 -37.42 -1.67
N GLY A 364 29.81 -38.21 -2.34
CA GLY A 364 28.72 -38.96 -1.66
C GLY A 364 27.29 -38.39 -1.48
N LYS A 365 26.34 -38.98 -2.22
CA LYS A 365 24.92 -39.35 -1.90
C LYS A 365 23.95 -38.24 -1.41
N GLY A 366 22.74 -38.03 -1.92
CA GLY A 366 21.88 -38.71 -2.88
C GLY A 366 20.45 -38.19 -2.68
N GLY A 367 19.87 -37.53 -3.68
CA GLY A 367 18.49 -37.05 -3.68
C GLY A 367 18.04 -36.85 -5.12
N ALA A 368 17.13 -37.70 -5.59
CA ALA A 368 16.76 -37.81 -6.99
C ALA A 368 15.94 -36.59 -7.47
N ALA A 369 16.60 -35.66 -8.16
CA ALA A 369 15.94 -34.65 -8.98
C ALA A 369 15.74 -35.18 -10.41
N ALA A 370 14.49 -35.20 -10.88
CA ALA A 370 14.15 -35.60 -12.24
C ALA A 370 14.87 -34.70 -13.27
N ARG A 371 15.79 -35.29 -14.03
CA ARG A 371 16.54 -34.63 -15.11
C ARG A 371 15.75 -34.74 -16.42
N PHE A 372 15.12 -33.66 -16.87
CA PHE A 372 14.59 -33.59 -18.24
C PHE A 372 15.73 -33.31 -19.22
N ARG A 373 15.94 -34.22 -20.18
CA ARG A 373 16.85 -34.02 -21.33
C ARG A 373 16.07 -33.33 -22.45
N CYS A 374 16.56 -32.18 -22.91
CA CYS A 374 16.17 -31.65 -24.21
C CYS A 374 17.47 -31.38 -24.99
N ALA A 375 17.70 -32.13 -26.06
CA ALA A 375 18.80 -31.91 -26.98
C ALA A 375 18.31 -31.03 -28.15
N PHE A 376 19.02 -29.95 -28.45
CA PHE A 376 18.85 -29.20 -29.70
C PHE A 376 20.10 -29.36 -30.56
N ARG A 377 19.90 -29.67 -31.85
CA ARG A 377 20.95 -29.75 -32.86
C ARG A 377 21.01 -28.41 -33.59
N MET A 378 22.09 -27.65 -33.41
CA MET A 378 22.38 -26.46 -34.21
C MET A 378 23.01 -26.87 -35.56
N ARG A 379 22.80 -26.05 -36.60
CA ARG A 379 23.09 -26.37 -38.01
C ARG A 379 24.58 -26.48 -38.39
N ASN A 380 25.51 -26.27 -37.45
CA ASN A 380 26.94 -26.56 -37.63
C ASN A 380 27.46 -27.37 -36.43
N GLY A 381 27.37 -28.70 -36.53
CA GLY A 381 28.32 -29.70 -36.01
C GLY A 381 28.77 -29.75 -34.54
N THR A 382 28.59 -28.73 -33.69
CA THR A 382 29.26 -28.67 -32.37
C THR A 382 28.26 -28.75 -31.23
N LEU A 383 28.36 -29.83 -30.43
CA LEU A 383 27.55 -30.09 -29.24
C LEU A 383 28.04 -29.22 -28.07
N GLY A 384 27.48 -28.02 -27.91
CA GLY A 384 27.66 -27.21 -26.70
C GLY A 384 26.70 -27.65 -25.58
N ARG A 385 27.23 -28.15 -24.46
CA ARG A 385 26.47 -28.38 -23.23
C ARG A 385 26.43 -27.10 -22.40
N VAL A 386 25.26 -26.46 -22.29
CA VAL A 386 25.03 -25.38 -21.33
C VAL A 386 24.25 -25.96 -20.17
N PHE A 387 24.89 -26.07 -19.00
CA PHE A 387 24.20 -26.33 -17.74
C PHE A 387 23.55 -25.02 -17.28
N LEU A 388 22.22 -24.96 -17.37
CA LEU A 388 21.45 -23.94 -16.65
C LEU A 388 21.04 -24.56 -15.31
N PRO A 389 21.54 -24.06 -14.16
CA PRO A 389 21.02 -24.47 -12.87
C PRO A 389 19.58 -23.97 -12.76
N SER A 390 18.63 -24.88 -12.58
CA SER A 390 17.27 -24.53 -12.14
C SER A 390 17.31 -24.28 -10.62
N HIS A 391 17.88 -23.15 -10.21
CA HIS A 391 17.64 -22.61 -8.88
C HIS A 391 16.44 -21.66 -8.99
N SER A 392 15.29 -22.09 -8.46
CA SER A 392 14.27 -21.15 -7.99
C SER A 392 14.96 -20.23 -6.97
N PRO A 393 15.02 -18.90 -7.15
CA PRO A 393 15.62 -18.05 -6.13
C PRO A 393 14.80 -18.18 -4.86
N LEU A 394 15.48 -18.55 -3.78
CA LEU A 394 14.96 -18.62 -2.41
C LEU A 394 14.26 -17.30 -2.01
N PRO A 395 13.37 -17.29 -1.00
CA PRO A 395 12.68 -16.10 -0.46
C PRO A 395 13.60 -15.01 0.13
N THR A 396 14.93 -15.16 0.03
CA THR A 396 15.95 -14.45 0.82
C THR A 396 16.13 -12.96 0.50
N GLU A 397 15.45 -12.42 -0.52
CA GLU A 397 15.69 -11.03 -0.96
C GLU A 397 14.52 -10.07 -0.71
N ASP A 398 13.36 -10.53 -0.23
CA ASP A 398 12.23 -9.63 0.04
C ASP A 398 12.44 -8.78 1.31
N GLY A 399 13.03 -9.36 2.36
CA GLY A 399 13.34 -8.64 3.60
C GLY A 399 14.31 -7.47 3.38
N PRO A 400 15.49 -7.71 2.77
CA PRO A 400 16.39 -6.64 2.38
C PRO A 400 15.76 -5.58 1.47
N LEU A 401 14.82 -5.97 0.60
CA LEU A 401 14.09 -5.05 -0.26
C LEU A 401 13.14 -4.16 0.56
N ARG A 402 12.34 -4.73 1.49
CA ARG A 402 11.49 -3.95 2.40
C ARG A 402 12.32 -3.01 3.27
N CYS A 403 13.47 -3.42 3.79
CA CYS A 403 14.38 -2.53 4.53
C CYS A 403 14.80 -1.32 3.68
N LYS A 404 15.16 -1.52 2.40
CA LYS A 404 15.47 -0.40 1.49
C LYS A 404 14.27 0.52 1.27
N GLN A 405 13.07 -0.04 1.13
CA GLN A 405 11.84 0.76 1.01
C GLN A 405 11.57 1.56 2.29
N MET A 406 11.77 0.98 3.47
CA MET A 406 11.59 1.65 4.76
C MET A 406 12.63 2.75 4.99
N THR A 407 13.87 2.57 4.52
CA THR A 407 14.89 3.63 4.55
C THR A 407 14.47 4.81 3.67
N LEU A 408 14.08 4.55 2.41
CA LEU A 408 13.58 5.60 1.51
C LEU A 408 12.32 6.27 2.05
N LEU A 409 11.44 5.50 2.68
CA LEU A 409 10.22 6.01 3.30
C LEU A 409 10.55 7.04 4.38
N LEU A 410 11.49 6.74 5.29
CA LEU A 410 11.92 7.68 6.32
C LEU A 410 12.49 8.97 5.72
N ASP A 411 13.39 8.84 4.74
CA ASP A 411 13.99 10.00 4.07
C ASP A 411 12.91 10.88 3.42
N TRP A 412 11.91 10.27 2.78
CA TRP A 412 10.81 10.99 2.14
C TRP A 412 9.84 11.62 3.12
N VAL A 413 9.60 10.99 4.27
CA VAL A 413 8.82 11.57 5.38
C VAL A 413 9.51 12.84 5.88
N GLU A 414 10.79 12.74 6.25
CA GLU A 414 11.55 13.87 6.80
C GLU A 414 11.66 15.02 5.80
N HIS A 415 11.91 14.71 4.54
CA HIS A 415 11.98 15.70 3.48
C HIS A 415 10.62 16.37 3.22
N PHE A 416 9.52 15.61 3.17
CA PHE A 416 8.19 16.19 3.00
C PHE A 416 7.80 17.12 4.16
N GLU A 417 8.08 16.69 5.40
CA GLU A 417 7.83 17.51 6.59
C GLU A 417 8.67 18.79 6.55
N ALA A 418 9.96 18.70 6.20
CA ALA A 418 10.84 19.87 6.09
C ALA A 418 10.41 20.86 4.99
N GLU A 419 9.94 20.38 3.84
CA GLU A 419 9.43 21.23 2.75
C GLU A 419 8.05 21.82 3.04
N SER A 420 7.26 21.14 3.86
CA SER A 420 5.86 21.50 4.13
C SER A 420 5.67 22.30 5.41
N CYS A 421 6.56 22.20 6.39
CA CYS A 421 6.44 22.96 7.63
C CYS A 421 6.84 24.41 7.41
N GLN A 422 5.96 25.35 7.77
CA GLN A 422 6.34 26.77 7.87
C GLN A 422 6.88 27.06 9.28
N SER A 423 7.75 28.07 9.40
CA SER A 423 8.51 28.35 10.63
C SER A 423 7.64 28.74 11.83
N ASP A 424 6.39 29.08 11.58
CA ASP A 424 5.42 29.57 12.54
C ASP A 424 4.36 28.51 12.90
N GLU A 425 4.33 27.35 12.24
CA GLU A 425 3.33 26.29 12.47
C GLU A 425 3.64 25.42 13.70
N ALA A 426 2.59 25.05 14.43
CA ALA A 426 2.68 24.07 15.52
C ALA A 426 2.26 22.68 15.01
N VAL A 427 3.13 21.68 15.15
CA VAL A 427 2.84 20.32 14.67
C VAL A 427 2.23 19.47 15.78
N ALA A 428 0.97 19.05 15.62
CA ALA A 428 0.27 18.22 16.59
C ALA A 428 0.77 16.77 16.60
N PHE A 429 1.02 16.20 15.42
CA PHE A 429 1.49 14.83 15.24
C PHE A 429 2.08 14.63 13.84
N SER A 430 2.91 13.59 13.72
CA SER A 430 3.21 12.94 12.44
C SER A 430 2.87 11.45 12.57
N VAL A 431 1.99 10.96 11.69
CA VAL A 431 1.46 9.58 11.73
C VAL A 431 1.79 8.86 10.43
N LEU A 432 2.40 7.68 10.57
CA LEU A 432 2.69 6.75 9.49
C LEU A 432 1.79 5.52 9.61
N LEU A 433 1.04 5.23 8.55
CA LEU A 433 0.11 4.11 8.52
C LEU A 433 0.10 3.34 7.20
N GLY A 434 -0.20 2.06 7.28
CA GLY A 434 -0.41 1.19 6.13
C GLY A 434 0.11 -0.23 6.32
N ASP A 435 0.10 -0.97 5.21
CA ASP A 435 0.53 -2.37 5.16
C ASP A 435 2.04 -2.45 4.86
N LEU A 436 2.80 -2.92 5.85
CA LEU A 436 4.24 -3.07 5.73
C LEU A 436 4.66 -4.45 5.23
N ASN A 437 3.73 -5.40 5.08
CA ASN A 437 3.98 -6.74 4.55
C ASN A 437 5.04 -7.57 5.32
N PHE A 438 5.33 -7.20 6.56
CA PHE A 438 6.10 -7.98 7.52
C PHE A 438 5.47 -7.84 8.91
N ASP A 439 5.71 -8.80 9.78
CA ASP A 439 5.20 -8.83 11.15
C ASP A 439 6.31 -8.64 12.18
N ASN A 440 5.92 -8.40 13.43
CA ASN A 440 6.83 -8.28 14.57
C ASN A 440 6.85 -9.54 15.45
N CYS A 441 6.76 -10.74 14.87
CA CYS A 441 6.82 -12.00 15.63
C CYS A 441 7.64 -13.12 14.95
N SER A 442 7.73 -13.10 13.62
CA SER A 442 8.36 -14.12 12.80
C SER A 442 9.88 -13.95 12.76
N LEU A 443 10.62 -15.06 12.83
CA LEU A 443 12.09 -15.04 12.88
C LEU A 443 12.74 -14.63 11.56
N ASP A 444 12.09 -14.93 10.44
CA ASP A 444 12.57 -14.64 9.07
C ASP A 444 12.42 -13.17 8.65
N GLN A 445 11.86 -12.34 9.53
CA GLN A 445 11.63 -10.90 9.29
C GLN A 445 12.38 -10.00 10.27
N ALA A 446 13.43 -10.53 10.92
CA ALA A 446 14.21 -9.81 11.92
C ALA A 446 14.86 -8.52 11.39
N GLN A 447 15.28 -8.49 10.13
CA GLN A 447 15.91 -7.31 9.53
C GLN A 447 14.93 -6.13 9.46
N GLU A 448 13.70 -6.40 9.04
CA GLU A 448 12.65 -5.38 9.01
C GLU A 448 12.28 -4.94 10.42
N GLN A 449 12.17 -5.89 11.35
CA GLN A 449 11.83 -5.63 12.75
C GLN A 449 12.87 -4.74 13.44
N GLU A 450 14.16 -4.88 13.13
CA GLU A 450 15.26 -4.11 13.73
C GLU A 450 15.55 -2.77 13.02
N HIS A 451 14.79 -2.44 11.97
CA HIS A 451 15.02 -1.23 11.21
C HIS A 451 14.82 0.05 12.05
N GLN A 452 15.60 1.09 11.74
CA GLN A 452 15.56 2.42 12.37
C GLN A 452 14.20 3.15 12.27
N LEU A 453 13.21 2.58 11.57
CA LEU A 453 11.86 3.14 11.50
C LEU A 453 11.24 3.19 12.90
N PHE A 454 11.42 2.13 13.67
CA PHE A 454 10.85 1.98 15.01
C PHE A 454 11.57 2.81 16.09
N SER A 455 12.72 3.43 15.77
CA SER A 455 13.34 4.43 16.65
C SER A 455 12.89 5.86 16.32
N ARG A 456 12.34 6.09 15.12
CA ARG A 456 11.84 7.40 14.66
C ARG A 456 10.33 7.56 14.83
N PHE A 457 9.60 6.45 14.76
CA PHE A 457 8.16 6.38 14.96
C PHE A 457 7.85 5.36 16.05
N CYS A 458 7.01 5.74 17.01
CA CYS A 458 6.50 4.87 18.05
C CYS A 458 5.37 3.99 17.47
N ASP A 459 5.53 2.68 17.59
CA ASP A 459 4.45 1.71 17.35
C ASP A 459 3.78 1.37 18.69
N PRO A 460 2.52 1.80 18.93
CA PRO A 460 1.83 1.54 20.19
C PRO A 460 1.67 0.05 20.53
N CYS A 461 1.66 -0.82 19.52
CA CYS A 461 1.49 -2.26 19.68
C CYS A 461 2.79 -2.98 20.01
N ARG A 462 3.94 -2.29 19.98
CA ARG A 462 5.27 -2.88 20.07
C ARG A 462 5.95 -2.55 21.40
N LEU A 463 6.41 -3.58 22.10
CA LEU A 463 7.31 -3.46 23.26
C LEU A 463 8.79 -3.48 22.83
N GLY A 464 9.10 -4.22 21.76
CA GLY A 464 10.44 -4.38 21.23
C GLY A 464 10.46 -5.27 19.99
N THR A 465 11.66 -5.56 19.49
CA THR A 465 11.85 -6.52 18.40
C THR A 465 11.30 -7.88 18.80
N ARG A 466 10.34 -8.41 18.03
CA ARG A 466 9.63 -9.68 18.30
C ARG A 466 8.79 -9.69 19.57
N GLN A 467 8.52 -8.52 20.16
CA GLN A 467 7.75 -8.38 21.38
C GLN A 467 6.59 -7.42 21.14
N GLU A 468 5.40 -8.00 21.02
CA GLU A 468 4.15 -7.27 20.90
C GLU A 468 3.54 -7.04 22.27
N GLN A 469 2.70 -6.01 22.38
CA GLN A 469 1.86 -5.79 23.55
C GLN A 469 0.93 -7.00 23.77
N PRO A 470 0.61 -7.36 25.03
CA PRO A 470 -0.29 -8.48 25.33
C PRO A 470 -1.72 -8.32 24.82
N TRP A 471 -2.10 -7.16 24.28
CA TRP A 471 -3.41 -6.92 23.67
C TRP A 471 -3.33 -6.77 22.15
N ALA A 472 -2.12 -6.72 21.56
CA ALA A 472 -1.95 -6.59 20.13
C ALA A 472 -2.42 -7.88 19.41
N LEU A 473 -2.91 -7.71 18.19
CA LEU A 473 -3.48 -8.77 17.39
C LEU A 473 -2.88 -8.73 15.98
N GLY A 474 -2.72 -9.91 15.39
CA GLY A 474 -2.42 -10.07 13.99
C GLY A 474 -3.57 -9.57 13.11
N THR A 475 -3.22 -8.97 11.99
CA THR A 475 -4.17 -8.29 11.11
C THR A 475 -4.46 -9.08 9.85
N ILE A 476 -3.60 -10.00 9.43
CA ILE A 476 -3.88 -10.84 8.25
C ILE A 476 -4.72 -12.07 8.62
N LEU A 477 -5.85 -12.23 7.94
CA LEU A 477 -6.76 -13.37 8.11
C LEU A 477 -6.23 -14.58 7.33
N ASN A 478 -6.55 -15.77 7.83
CA ASN A 478 -6.23 -17.03 7.16
C ASN A 478 -7.07 -17.16 5.87
N PRO A 479 -6.43 -17.15 4.67
CA PRO A 479 -7.16 -17.13 3.41
C PRO A 479 -8.12 -18.31 3.22
N SER A 480 -7.81 -19.46 3.82
CA SER A 480 -8.63 -20.68 3.74
C SER A 480 -9.95 -20.60 4.50
N THR A 481 -10.08 -19.63 5.41
CA THR A 481 -11.25 -19.49 6.29
C THR A 481 -12.17 -18.34 5.87
N LEU A 482 -11.79 -17.52 4.90
CA LEU A 482 -12.50 -16.28 4.54
C LEU A 482 -13.97 -16.46 4.13
N HIS A 483 -14.34 -17.65 3.65
CA HIS A 483 -15.73 -17.99 3.26
C HIS A 483 -16.57 -18.56 4.41
N GLN A 484 -15.95 -18.84 5.57
CA GLN A 484 -16.67 -19.39 6.73
C GLN A 484 -17.56 -18.31 7.33
N SER A 485 -18.75 -18.70 7.77
CA SER A 485 -19.74 -17.76 8.35
C SER A 485 -19.18 -16.92 9.49
N VAL A 486 -18.31 -17.50 10.32
CA VAL A 486 -17.61 -16.78 11.39
C VAL A 486 -16.71 -15.69 10.83
N ALA A 487 -15.91 -15.96 9.80
CA ALA A 487 -15.01 -14.98 9.17
C ALA A 487 -15.76 -13.91 8.35
N CYS A 488 -17.02 -14.15 8.01
CA CYS A 488 -17.88 -13.20 7.31
C CYS A 488 -18.79 -12.35 8.22
N SER A 489 -18.84 -12.63 9.52
CA SER A 489 -19.63 -11.84 10.49
C SER A 489 -18.68 -11.07 11.42
N PRO A 490 -18.79 -9.73 11.51
CA PRO A 490 -17.97 -8.94 12.41
C PRO A 490 -18.03 -9.43 13.86
N GLU A 491 -19.23 -9.69 14.39
CA GLU A 491 -19.44 -10.08 15.78
C GLU A 491 -18.93 -11.50 16.07
N MET A 492 -19.10 -12.42 15.11
CA MET A 492 -18.61 -13.79 15.27
C MET A 492 -17.09 -13.85 15.16
N LEU A 493 -16.51 -13.09 14.22
CA LEU A 493 -15.06 -12.99 14.07
C LEU A 493 -14.42 -12.34 15.29
N GLN A 494 -14.99 -11.25 15.82
CA GLN A 494 -14.55 -10.66 17.10
C GLN A 494 -14.49 -11.73 18.20
N ARG A 495 -15.61 -12.41 18.47
CA ARG A 495 -15.70 -13.44 19.52
C ARG A 495 -14.70 -14.57 19.32
N ALA A 496 -14.45 -14.96 18.06
CA ALA A 496 -13.46 -15.97 17.76
C ALA A 496 -12.03 -15.49 18.07
N LEU A 497 -11.69 -14.25 17.72
CA LEU A 497 -10.33 -13.71 17.90
C LEU A 497 -10.01 -13.36 19.36
N GLU A 498 -11.01 -13.20 20.22
CA GLU A 498 -10.83 -13.12 21.68
C GLU A 498 -10.24 -14.42 22.25
N GLN A 499 -10.58 -15.56 21.64
CA GLN A 499 -10.09 -16.88 22.02
C GLN A 499 -8.83 -17.26 21.24
N GLU A 500 -7.89 -17.96 21.89
CA GLU A 500 -6.63 -18.36 21.26
C GLU A 500 -6.84 -19.36 20.13
N GLU A 501 -7.70 -20.34 20.32
CA GLU A 501 -8.05 -21.35 19.31
C GLU A 501 -8.63 -20.69 18.07
N GLY A 502 -9.45 -19.65 18.25
CA GLY A 502 -9.99 -18.86 17.16
C GLY A 502 -8.90 -18.06 16.43
N ARG A 503 -7.92 -17.48 17.14
CA ARG A 503 -6.75 -16.86 16.52
C ARG A 503 -5.92 -17.85 15.72
N HIS A 504 -5.73 -19.08 16.19
CA HIS A 504 -5.02 -20.13 15.47
C HIS A 504 -5.70 -20.54 14.15
N HIS A 505 -7.03 -20.48 14.11
CA HIS A 505 -7.84 -20.89 12.99
C HIS A 505 -8.04 -19.76 11.97
N TYR A 506 -8.38 -18.55 12.44
CA TYR A 506 -8.78 -17.42 11.59
C TYR A 506 -7.67 -16.42 11.25
N LEU A 507 -6.54 -16.39 11.95
CA LEU A 507 -5.39 -15.54 11.59
C LEU A 507 -4.35 -16.34 10.81
N ALA A 508 -3.69 -15.68 9.85
CA ALA A 508 -2.65 -16.33 9.05
C ALA A 508 -1.44 -16.69 9.93
N GLY A 509 -0.97 -17.93 9.78
CA GLY A 509 0.25 -18.41 10.44
C GLY A 509 1.53 -17.84 9.81
N PRO A 510 2.70 -18.13 10.42
CA PRO A 510 4.00 -17.72 9.88
C PRO A 510 4.21 -18.18 8.43
N PRO A 511 4.88 -17.38 7.58
CA PRO A 511 4.99 -17.60 6.12
C PRO A 511 5.46 -19.00 5.72
N HIS A 512 6.38 -19.56 6.51
CA HIS A 512 7.07 -20.83 6.23
C HIS A 512 6.65 -21.97 7.17
N GLY A 513 5.50 -21.84 7.86
CA GLY A 513 5.11 -22.79 8.91
C GLY A 513 6.06 -22.76 10.10
N GLY A 514 6.69 -21.60 10.33
CA GLY A 514 7.58 -21.34 11.46
C GLY A 514 6.86 -21.43 12.81
N TYR A 515 7.65 -21.32 13.87
CA TYR A 515 7.16 -21.35 15.24
C TYR A 515 6.10 -20.27 15.48
N ARG A 516 4.95 -20.67 16.03
CA ARG A 516 3.95 -19.75 16.56
C ARG A 516 4.32 -19.45 18.01
N ALA A 517 4.55 -18.19 18.31
CA ALA A 517 4.78 -17.77 19.69
C ALA A 517 3.55 -18.09 20.55
N GLU A 518 3.79 -18.47 21.82
CA GLU A 518 2.74 -18.73 22.81
C GLU A 518 2.66 -17.53 23.78
N PRO A 519 1.49 -16.89 23.97
CA PRO A 519 0.23 -17.15 23.27
C PRO A 519 0.25 -16.62 21.83
N TRP A 520 -0.37 -17.36 20.90
CA TRP A 520 -0.42 -16.99 19.49
C TRP A 520 -1.41 -15.87 19.26
N ARG A 521 -0.94 -14.80 18.64
CA ARG A 521 -1.72 -13.58 18.40
C ARG A 521 -1.93 -13.26 16.92
N GLY A 522 -1.36 -14.05 16.02
CA GLY A 522 -1.40 -13.77 14.59
C GLY A 522 -0.28 -12.83 14.15
N ARG A 523 -0.17 -12.67 12.83
CA ARG A 523 0.81 -11.78 12.20
C ARG A 523 0.21 -10.40 11.98
N ARG A 524 0.80 -9.37 12.56
CA ARG A 524 0.37 -7.98 12.39
C ARG A 524 1.17 -7.33 11.27
N LEU A 525 0.53 -7.10 10.13
CA LEU A 525 1.17 -6.52 8.94
C LEU A 525 0.76 -5.06 8.73
N ASP A 526 -0.37 -4.65 9.33
CA ASP A 526 -0.91 -3.30 9.24
C ASP A 526 -0.48 -2.50 10.47
N TYR A 527 0.21 -1.40 10.22
CA TYR A 527 0.80 -0.56 11.26
C TYR A 527 0.15 0.83 11.26
N ILE A 528 -0.02 1.39 12.46
CA ILE A 528 -0.24 2.82 12.66
C ILE A 528 0.77 3.27 13.72
N MET A 529 1.76 4.04 13.31
CA MET A 529 2.85 4.54 14.14
C MET A 529 2.82 6.06 14.16
N TYR A 530 3.31 6.66 15.24
CA TYR A 530 3.25 8.11 15.42
C TYR A 530 4.52 8.66 16.04
N ARG A 531 4.75 9.95 15.87
CA ARG A 531 5.77 10.70 16.60
C ARG A 531 5.26 12.10 16.95
N GLY A 532 5.72 12.61 18.09
CA GLY A 532 5.72 14.05 18.37
C GLY A 532 6.86 14.73 17.64
N VAL A 533 6.74 16.02 17.36
CA VAL A 533 7.84 16.83 16.82
C VAL A 533 8.55 17.49 18.00
N PRO A 534 9.86 17.26 18.23
CA PRO A 534 10.56 17.72 19.43
C PRO A 534 10.48 19.23 19.70
N ALA A 535 10.35 20.05 18.65
CA ALA A 535 10.23 21.51 18.75
C ALA A 535 8.77 22.00 18.89
N SER A 536 7.79 21.10 18.80
CA SER A 536 6.38 21.46 18.90
C SER A 536 5.97 21.63 20.37
N PRO A 537 5.16 22.64 20.72
CA PRO A 537 4.59 22.77 22.05
C PRO A 537 3.47 21.74 22.31
N LEU A 538 3.13 20.89 21.33
CA LEU A 538 2.05 19.91 21.40
C LEU A 538 2.61 18.50 21.60
N SER A 539 2.02 17.75 22.54
CA SER A 539 2.39 16.37 22.84
C SER A 539 1.27 15.42 22.43
N PRO A 540 1.49 14.51 21.47
CA PRO A 540 0.55 13.43 21.16
C PRO A 540 0.76 12.23 22.11
N GLU A 541 -0.33 11.75 22.68
CA GLU A 541 -0.39 10.57 23.54
C GLU A 541 -1.44 9.59 23.01
N VAL A 542 -1.13 8.29 23.08
CA VAL A 542 -2.08 7.25 22.65
C VAL A 542 -3.20 7.12 23.67
N GLU A 543 -4.42 7.39 23.24
CA GLU A 543 -5.62 7.14 24.04
C GLU A 543 -6.10 5.70 23.86
N GLN A 544 -6.13 5.23 22.61
CA GLN A 544 -6.67 3.91 22.27
C GLN A 544 -6.10 3.37 20.96
N VAL A 545 -5.93 2.05 20.89
CA VAL A 545 -5.72 1.29 19.65
C VAL A 545 -6.88 0.33 19.46
N ALA A 546 -7.42 0.25 18.25
CA ALA A 546 -8.53 -0.62 17.92
C ALA A 546 -8.16 -1.60 16.79
N PHE A 547 -8.41 -2.89 16.98
CA PHE A 547 -8.47 -3.87 15.91
C PHE A 547 -9.94 -4.10 15.56
N SER A 548 -10.33 -3.82 14.32
CA SER A 548 -11.72 -3.84 13.90
C SER A 548 -11.99 -5.00 12.93
N THR A 549 -12.98 -5.81 13.29
CA THR A 549 -13.54 -6.88 12.46
C THR A 549 -14.75 -6.41 11.64
N ALA A 550 -15.04 -5.10 11.62
CA ALA A 550 -16.18 -4.52 10.91
C ALA A 550 -16.20 -4.83 9.40
N LEU A 551 -15.02 -5.11 8.82
CA LEU A 551 -14.86 -5.45 7.41
C LEU A 551 -14.81 -6.98 7.16
N ALA A 552 -15.22 -7.80 8.13
CA ALA A 552 -15.34 -9.25 8.00
C ALA A 552 -16.12 -9.63 6.73
N GLY A 553 -15.60 -10.59 5.96
CA GLY A 553 -16.15 -11.01 4.67
C GLY A 553 -15.97 -10.01 3.52
N LEU A 554 -15.44 -8.82 3.77
CA LEU A 554 -15.20 -7.79 2.76
C LEU A 554 -13.72 -7.63 2.39
N THR A 555 -12.80 -8.11 3.22
CA THR A 555 -11.35 -8.12 2.98
C THR A 555 -10.71 -9.28 3.77
N ASP A 556 -9.43 -9.56 3.53
CA ASP A 556 -8.61 -10.52 4.27
C ASP A 556 -7.70 -9.87 5.32
N HIS A 557 -7.88 -8.58 5.59
CA HIS A 557 -7.20 -7.87 6.67
C HIS A 557 -8.20 -7.34 7.73
N LEU A 558 -7.80 -7.35 9.00
CA LEU A 558 -8.43 -6.55 10.03
C LEU A 558 -8.06 -5.09 9.82
N ALA A 559 -9.02 -4.19 10.02
CA ALA A 559 -8.73 -2.77 10.04
C ALA A 559 -8.11 -2.37 11.38
N VAL A 560 -7.21 -1.37 11.36
CA VAL A 560 -6.56 -0.85 12.55
C VAL A 560 -6.98 0.59 12.76
N GLY A 561 -7.31 0.95 13.99
CA GLY A 561 -7.64 2.31 14.40
C GLY A 561 -6.69 2.80 15.50
N LEU A 562 -6.36 4.08 15.47
CA LEU A 562 -5.58 4.76 16.50
C LEU A 562 -6.31 6.03 16.92
N ARG A 563 -6.44 6.27 18.22
CA ARG A 563 -6.88 7.56 18.75
C ARG A 563 -5.73 8.21 19.51
N LEU A 564 -5.33 9.39 19.04
CA LEU A 564 -4.29 10.21 19.68
C LEU A 564 -4.94 11.39 20.39
N ARG A 565 -4.68 11.52 21.69
CA ARG A 565 -4.95 12.73 22.45
C ARG A 565 -3.76 13.66 22.32
N VAL A 566 -3.97 14.88 21.83
CA VAL A 566 -2.91 15.89 21.73
C VAL A 566 -3.21 17.00 22.72
N SER A 567 -2.22 17.36 23.53
CA SER A 567 -2.34 18.42 24.53
C SER A 567 -1.13 19.34 24.55
N MET A 568 -1.34 20.58 24.99
CA MET A 568 -0.24 21.46 25.40
C MET A 568 0.22 21.04 26.81
N PRO A 569 1.50 20.69 27.03
CA PRO A 569 2.02 20.45 28.38
C PRO A 569 1.77 21.70 29.22
N SER A 570 1.24 21.53 30.43
CA SER A 570 1.17 22.63 31.38
C SER A 570 2.61 23.06 31.67
N GLN A 571 2.97 24.31 31.32
CA GLN A 571 4.20 24.92 31.87
C GLN A 571 4.09 24.76 33.38
N GLY A 572 5.00 23.97 33.96
CA GLY A 572 5.04 23.80 35.40
C GLY A 572 5.06 25.18 36.03
N ARG A 573 4.08 25.47 36.89
CA ARG A 573 4.24 26.56 37.84
C ARG A 573 5.58 26.29 38.51
N HIS A 574 6.56 27.14 38.26
CA HIS A 574 7.72 27.25 39.13
C HIS A 574 7.16 27.37 40.54
N ALA A 575 7.32 26.31 41.33
CA ALA A 575 7.26 26.43 42.77
C ALA A 575 8.45 27.33 43.11
N GLY A 576 8.19 28.63 43.19
CA GLY A 576 9.10 29.56 43.82
C GLY A 576 9.25 29.12 45.26
N SER A 577 10.37 28.50 45.57
CA SER A 577 10.92 28.56 46.93
C SER A 577 11.68 29.88 47.01
N SER A 578 10.97 30.92 47.41
CA SER A 578 11.54 32.07 48.11
C SER A 578 12.15 31.64 49.43
#